data_AF-A0AAV6WQ66-F1
#
_entry.id   AF-A0AAV6WQ66-F1
#
_cell.length_a   1.000
_cell.length_b   1.000
_cell.length_c   1.000
_cell.angle_alpha   90.00
_cell.angle_beta   90.00
_cell.angle_gamma   90.00
#
_symmetry.space_group_name_H-M   'P 1'
#
loop_
_entity.id
_entity.type
_entity.pdbx_description
1 polymer ?
#
loop_
_entity_poly.entity_id
_entity_poly.type
_entity_poly.pdbx_seq_one_letter_code
_entity_poly.pdbx_strand_id
1 'polypeptide(L)'
;MYCQEFTMQASRVRLQVRDHHVVMDNGILRVTLSKPDGMLTGIKYNNIDNLLETANDESNRGYWDLVWSPPGSTGTTGTFEPHHGKTFKIVVETEEQIELSFSRTWDTSFQGKLSPLNIDKRLSN
;
A
#
# COMPACT_ATOMS: atom_id res chain seq x y z
N MET A 1 17.76 3.23 42.35
CA MET A 1 17.37 3.78 41.03
C MET A 1 17.06 2.58 40.16
N TYR A 2 15.79 2.22 39.99
CA TYR A 2 15.39 1.04 39.22
C TYR A 2 15.25 1.44 37.76
N CYS A 3 16.07 0.85 36.88
CA CYS A 3 15.78 0.85 35.45
C CYS A 3 14.58 -0.08 35.23
N GLN A 4 13.42 0.48 34.88
CA GLN A 4 12.35 -0.31 34.30
C GLN A 4 12.75 -0.64 32.86
N GLU A 5 13.00 -1.91 32.59
CA GLU A 5 12.97 -2.43 31.23
C GLU A 5 11.52 -2.30 30.74
N PHE A 6 11.27 -1.36 29.83
CA PHE A 6 10.03 -1.31 29.08
C PHE A 6 10.04 -2.48 28.10
N THR A 7 9.55 -3.64 28.53
CA THR A 7 9.18 -4.70 27.60
C THR A 7 7.94 -4.19 26.86
N MET A 8 8.12 -3.71 25.63
CA MET A 8 6.99 -3.54 24.72
C MET A 8 6.37 -4.93 24.55
N GLN A 9 5.19 -5.15 25.12
CA GLN A 9 4.37 -6.29 24.70
C GLN A 9 4.18 -6.14 23.19
N ALA A 10 4.63 -7.13 22.41
CA ALA A 10 4.37 -7.18 20.98
C ALA A 10 2.85 -7.11 20.80
N SER A 11 2.35 -5.98 20.32
CA SER A 11 0.92 -5.79 20.16
C SER A 11 0.48 -6.59 18.94
N ARG A 12 -0.41 -7.55 19.16
CA ARG A 12 -0.97 -8.39 18.11
C ARG A 12 -1.46 -7.53 16.95
N VAL A 13 -0.99 -7.83 15.74
CA VAL A 13 -1.43 -7.14 14.53
C VAL A 13 -2.80 -7.71 14.14
N ARG A 14 -3.78 -6.83 13.90
CA ARG A 14 -5.14 -7.20 13.52
C ARG A 14 -5.38 -6.83 12.06
N LEU A 15 -5.87 -7.80 11.29
CA LEU A 15 -6.31 -7.59 9.92
C LEU A 15 -7.83 -7.47 9.84
N GLN A 16 -8.33 -6.48 9.12
CA GLN A 16 -9.73 -6.42 8.69
C GLN A 16 -9.80 -6.30 7.17
N VAL A 17 -10.29 -7.32 6.49
CA VAL A 17 -10.56 -7.29 5.06
C VAL A 17 -12.03 -6.95 4.82
N ARG A 18 -12.29 -5.88 4.07
CA ARG A 18 -13.62 -5.44 3.65
C ARG A 18 -13.74 -5.55 2.12
N ASP A 19 -14.90 -5.17 1.58
CA ASP A 19 -15.13 -5.23 0.13
C ASP A 19 -14.13 -4.36 -0.64
N HIS A 20 -14.00 -3.10 -0.21
CA HIS A 20 -13.21 -2.08 -0.91
C HIS A 20 -11.93 -1.66 -0.18
N HIS A 21 -11.70 -2.18 1.04
CA HIS A 21 -10.60 -1.74 1.89
C HIS A 21 -10.02 -2.89 2.72
N VAL A 22 -8.75 -2.75 3.10
CA VAL A 22 -8.06 -3.61 4.06
C VAL A 22 -7.40 -2.74 5.12
N VAL A 23 -7.55 -3.12 6.38
CA VAL A 23 -7.02 -2.38 7.53
C VAL A 23 -6.08 -3.27 8.33
N MET A 24 -4.85 -2.81 8.55
CA MET A 24 -3.90 -3.41 9.48
C MET A 24 -3.77 -2.50 10.71
N ASP A 25 -3.91 -3.05 11.91
CA ASP A 25 -3.97 -2.29 13.16
C ASP A 25 -3.27 -3.05 14.30
N ASN A 26 -2.24 -2.44 14.91
CA ASN A 26 -1.53 -2.99 16.07
C ASN A 26 -1.74 -2.17 17.36
N GLY A 27 -2.79 -1.35 17.40
CA GLY A 27 -3.13 -0.48 18.53
C GLY A 27 -2.38 0.86 18.59
N ILE A 28 -1.24 0.98 17.91
CA ILE A 28 -0.45 2.23 17.82
C ILE A 28 -0.57 2.83 16.43
N LEU A 29 -0.38 1.98 15.41
CA LEU A 29 -0.47 2.31 14.00
C LEU A 29 -1.66 1.57 13.40
N ARG A 30 -2.48 2.30 12.63
CA ARG A 30 -3.49 1.71 11.76
C ARG A 30 -3.27 2.21 10.33
N VAL A 31 -3.09 1.27 9.41
CA VAL A 31 -2.94 1.52 7.99
C VAL A 31 -4.19 1.02 7.27
N THR A 32 -4.77 1.88 6.42
CA THR A 32 -5.91 1.53 5.56
C THR A 32 -5.48 1.60 4.10
N LEU A 33 -5.75 0.52 3.38
CA LEU A 33 -5.44 0.35 1.97
C LEU A 33 -6.72 0.08 1.18
N SER A 34 -6.81 0.57 -0.06
CA SER A 34 -7.88 0.19 -0.98
C SER A 34 -7.70 -1.25 -1.49
N LYS A 35 -8.79 -1.92 -1.84
CA LYS A 35 -8.81 -3.29 -2.36
C LYS A 35 -9.61 -3.34 -3.67
N PRO A 36 -9.07 -3.92 -4.76
CA PRO A 36 -7.77 -4.60 -4.85
C PRO A 36 -6.58 -3.69 -5.20
N ASP A 37 -6.79 -2.37 -5.27
CA ASP A 37 -5.80 -1.45 -5.84
C ASP A 37 -4.53 -1.26 -5.01
N GLY A 38 -4.61 -1.35 -3.67
CA GLY A 38 -3.46 -1.16 -2.79
C GLY A 38 -3.01 0.29 -2.60
N MET A 39 -3.92 1.25 -2.81
CA MET A 39 -3.70 2.67 -2.51
C MET A 39 -3.72 2.89 -1.01
N LEU A 40 -2.80 3.70 -0.50
CA LEU A 40 -2.79 4.10 0.89
C LEU A 40 -3.84 5.20 1.11
N THR A 41 -4.95 4.85 1.75
CA THR A 41 -6.09 5.77 1.91
C THR A 41 -6.18 6.37 3.32
N GLY A 42 -5.46 5.78 4.29
CA GLY A 42 -5.33 6.37 5.62
C GLY A 42 -4.18 5.80 6.45
N ILE A 43 -3.57 6.66 7.25
CA ILE A 43 -2.60 6.30 8.29
C ILE A 43 -3.03 6.98 9.58
N LYS A 44 -3.44 6.20 10.57
CA LYS A 44 -3.68 6.67 11.93
C LYS A 44 -2.51 6.30 12.82
N TYR A 45 -1.99 7.25 13.58
CA TYR A 45 -0.88 7.02 14.51
C TYR A 45 -1.21 7.65 15.87
N ASN A 46 -1.23 6.84 16.92
CA ASN A 46 -1.68 7.25 18.26
C ASN A 46 -3.04 7.98 18.20
N ASN A 47 -3.09 9.22 18.68
CA ASN A 47 -4.29 10.04 18.76
C ASN A 47 -4.48 10.95 17.53
N ILE A 48 -3.67 10.79 16.47
CA ILE A 48 -3.81 11.54 15.23
C ILE A 48 -4.60 10.70 14.24
N ASP A 49 -5.80 11.17 13.86
CA ASP A 49 -6.78 10.37 13.11
C ASP A 49 -6.34 9.96 11.70
N ASN A 50 -5.89 10.90 10.88
CA ASN A 50 -5.29 10.59 9.58
C ASN A 50 -4.12 11.52 9.30
N LEU A 51 -2.95 10.95 9.04
CA LEU A 51 -1.73 11.68 8.67
C LEU A 51 -1.71 12.07 7.20
N LEU A 52 -2.60 11.48 6.37
CA LEU A 52 -2.69 11.79 4.96
C LEU A 52 -3.58 13.01 4.72
N GLU A 53 -3.31 13.75 3.66
CA GLU A 53 -4.13 14.88 3.21
C GLU A 53 -5.49 14.39 2.72
N THR A 54 -6.51 14.49 3.57
CA THR A 54 -7.87 14.00 3.26
C THR A 54 -8.62 14.86 2.26
N ALA A 55 -8.17 16.09 1.97
CA ALA A 55 -8.73 16.92 0.91
C ALA A 55 -8.44 16.37 -0.50
N ASN A 56 -7.40 15.53 -0.65
CA ASN A 56 -7.11 14.86 -1.92
C ASN A 56 -8.04 13.67 -2.15
N ASP A 57 -8.27 13.34 -3.42
CA ASP A 57 -8.89 12.07 -3.81
C ASP A 57 -8.12 10.88 -3.21
N GLU A 58 -8.82 9.82 -2.82
CA GLU A 58 -8.23 8.65 -2.16
C GLU A 58 -7.10 8.00 -2.97
N SER A 59 -7.17 8.05 -4.31
CA SER A 59 -6.13 7.59 -5.22
C SER A 59 -4.90 8.51 -5.27
N ASN A 60 -4.91 9.63 -4.54
CA ASN A 60 -3.89 10.67 -4.53
C ASN A 60 -3.51 11.12 -3.10
N ARG A 61 -3.58 10.20 -2.14
CA ARG A 61 -3.21 10.45 -0.73
C ARG A 61 -1.85 9.90 -0.32
N GLY A 62 -1.24 9.06 -1.15
CA GLY A 62 0.10 8.53 -0.95
C GLY A 62 0.76 8.20 -2.29
N TYR A 63 2.00 8.62 -2.47
CA TYR A 63 2.72 8.46 -3.74
C TYR A 63 3.31 7.05 -3.86
N TRP A 64 2.78 6.27 -4.78
CA TRP A 64 3.38 5.07 -5.34
C TRP A 64 3.15 5.10 -6.85
N ASP A 65 4.09 5.71 -7.56
CA ASP A 65 4.03 5.89 -9.00
C ASP A 65 5.23 5.25 -9.71
N LEU A 66 5.07 5.09 -11.00
CA LEU A 66 6.13 4.72 -11.93
C LEU A 66 6.19 5.79 -13.01
N VAL A 67 7.38 6.28 -13.29
CA VAL A 67 7.66 7.07 -14.49
C VAL A 67 8.43 6.20 -15.47
N TRP A 68 7.87 5.98 -16.66
CA TRP A 68 8.44 5.06 -17.65
C TRP A 68 8.34 5.60 -19.08
N SER A 69 9.20 5.11 -19.97
CA SER A 69 9.17 5.48 -21.39
C SER A 69 9.29 4.25 -22.28
N PRO A 70 8.60 4.20 -23.43
CA PRO A 70 8.84 3.18 -24.43
C PRO A 70 10.31 3.17 -24.91
N PRO A 71 10.86 1.99 -25.26
CA PRO A 71 12.18 1.91 -25.88
C PRO A 71 12.28 2.80 -27.13
N GLY A 72 13.38 3.52 -27.28
CA GLY A 72 13.59 4.43 -28.42
C GLY A 72 12.92 5.80 -28.30
N SER A 73 12.32 6.12 -27.16
CA SER A 73 11.80 7.47 -26.88
C SER A 73 12.95 8.50 -26.88
N THR A 74 12.82 9.56 -27.67
CA THR A 74 13.83 10.62 -27.81
C THR A 74 13.63 11.79 -26.83
N GLY A 75 12.47 11.89 -26.21
CA GLY A 75 12.16 12.88 -25.18
C GLY A 75 12.62 12.46 -23.78
N THR A 76 12.79 13.44 -22.90
CA THR A 76 13.17 13.22 -21.48
C THR A 76 11.95 13.11 -20.55
N THR A 77 10.76 13.49 -21.02
CA THR A 77 9.52 13.40 -20.25
C THR A 77 8.97 11.97 -20.34
N GLY A 78 9.01 11.24 -19.23
CA GLY A 78 8.39 9.91 -19.12
C GLY A 78 6.87 9.98 -18.95
N THR A 79 6.24 8.82 -19.06
CA THR A 79 4.82 8.60 -18.78
C THR A 79 4.65 8.31 -17.30
N PHE A 80 3.84 9.12 -16.62
CA PHE A 80 3.44 8.90 -15.24
C PHE A 80 2.34 7.84 -15.15
N GLU A 81 2.53 6.86 -14.28
CA GLU A 81 1.59 5.77 -14.02
C GLU A 81 1.39 5.61 -12.50
N PRO A 82 0.20 5.91 -11.96
CA PRO A 82 -0.18 5.46 -10.63
C PRO A 82 -0.30 3.93 -10.62
N HIS A 83 0.26 3.27 -9.60
CA HIS A 83 0.20 1.81 -9.55
C HIS A 83 -1.13 1.30 -8.98
N HIS A 84 -2.07 0.89 -9.83
CA HIS A 84 -3.29 0.19 -9.40
C HIS A 84 -3.15 -1.33 -9.49
N GLY A 85 -3.19 -2.01 -8.33
CA GLY A 85 -3.31 -3.46 -8.25
C GLY A 85 -4.63 -3.96 -8.83
N LYS A 86 -4.64 -5.18 -9.40
CA LYS A 86 -5.86 -5.89 -9.83
C LYS A 86 -6.19 -7.08 -8.95
N THR A 87 -5.20 -7.60 -8.24
CA THR A 87 -5.32 -8.78 -7.37
C THR A 87 -4.83 -8.44 -5.98
N PHE A 88 -5.64 -8.77 -4.97
CA PHE A 88 -5.27 -8.69 -3.56
C PHE A 88 -5.02 -10.08 -2.98
N LYS A 89 -3.96 -10.23 -2.18
CA LYS A 89 -3.65 -11.46 -1.45
C LYS A 89 -3.14 -11.14 -0.05
N ILE A 90 -3.48 -12.01 0.90
CA ILE A 90 -2.80 -12.11 2.19
C ILE A 90 -1.67 -13.12 1.99
N VAL A 91 -0.42 -12.69 2.16
CA VAL A 91 0.77 -13.52 1.96
C VAL A 91 1.19 -14.15 3.30
N VAL A 92 1.15 -13.36 4.36
CA VAL A 92 1.45 -13.78 5.73
C VAL A 92 0.38 -13.22 6.67
N GLU A 93 -0.08 -14.03 7.61
CA GLU A 93 -0.98 -13.62 8.70
C GLU A 93 -0.63 -14.44 9.96
N THR A 94 0.14 -13.84 10.86
CA THR A 94 0.44 -14.36 12.20
C THR A 94 -0.01 -13.35 13.25
N GLU A 95 0.22 -13.64 14.54
CA GLU A 95 -0.11 -12.68 15.60
C GLU A 95 0.83 -11.46 15.56
N GLU A 96 2.06 -11.65 15.10
CA GLU A 96 3.14 -10.67 15.11
C GLU A 96 3.33 -9.96 13.77
N GLN A 97 2.89 -10.57 12.66
CA GLN A 97 3.16 -10.07 11.33
C GLN A 97 1.98 -10.28 10.39
N ILE A 98 1.66 -9.25 9.61
CA ILE A 98 0.81 -9.37 8.44
C ILE A 98 1.56 -8.87 7.21
N GLU A 99 1.49 -9.62 6.11
CA GLU A 99 1.98 -9.20 4.80
C GLU A 99 0.86 -9.30 3.77
N LEU A 100 0.62 -8.18 3.09
CA LEU A 100 -0.38 -8.05 2.03
C LEU A 100 0.29 -7.83 0.68
N SER A 101 -0.27 -8.42 -0.37
CA SER A 101 0.16 -8.24 -1.77
C SER A 101 -0.96 -7.64 -2.59
N PHE A 102 -0.60 -6.62 -3.38
CA PHE A 102 -1.46 -5.96 -4.37
C PHE A 102 -0.72 -6.01 -5.69
N SER A 103 -1.23 -6.78 -6.65
CA SER A 103 -0.49 -7.12 -7.87
C SER A 103 -1.30 -6.90 -9.14
N ARG A 104 -0.58 -6.59 -10.21
CA ARG A 104 -1.08 -6.50 -11.59
C ARG A 104 -0.11 -7.24 -12.50
N THR A 105 -0.62 -8.18 -13.29
CA THR A 105 0.12 -8.78 -14.38
C THR A 105 -0.04 -7.96 -15.65
N TRP A 106 1.01 -7.93 -16.47
CA TRP A 106 0.98 -7.38 -17.80
C TRP A 106 0.04 -8.19 -18.70
N ASP A 107 -0.68 -7.46 -19.55
CA ASP A 107 -1.54 -8.00 -20.60
C ASP A 107 -1.52 -7.04 -21.79
N THR A 108 -1.69 -7.57 -23.00
CA THR A 108 -1.68 -6.79 -24.24
C THR A 108 -2.75 -5.69 -24.28
N SER A 109 -3.87 -5.84 -23.55
CA SER A 109 -4.90 -4.80 -23.42
C SER A 109 -4.42 -3.51 -22.73
N PHE A 110 -3.27 -3.55 -22.04
CA PHE A 110 -2.64 -2.41 -21.40
C PHE A 110 -1.60 -1.71 -22.27
N GLN A 111 -1.35 -2.20 -23.50
CA GLN A 111 -0.38 -1.61 -24.40
C GLN A 111 -0.66 -0.12 -24.65
N GLY A 112 0.37 0.70 -24.46
CA GLY A 112 0.30 2.16 -24.59
C GLY A 112 -0.41 2.89 -23.44
N LYS A 113 -0.95 2.17 -22.44
CA LYS A 113 -1.64 2.75 -21.28
C LYS A 113 -0.83 2.60 -19.99
N LEU A 114 -0.22 1.44 -19.80
CA LEU A 114 0.56 1.10 -18.62
C LEU A 114 1.90 0.50 -19.05
N SER A 115 2.87 0.55 -18.15
CA SER A 115 4.16 -0.09 -18.31
C SER A 115 4.02 -1.60 -18.55
N PRO A 116 4.87 -2.18 -19.42
CA PRO A 116 4.87 -3.61 -19.74
C PRO A 116 5.54 -4.44 -18.65
N LEU A 117 5.06 -4.29 -17.40
CA LEU A 117 5.62 -4.92 -16.21
C LEU A 117 4.55 -5.69 -15.44
N ASN A 118 4.97 -6.82 -14.86
CA ASN A 118 4.26 -7.43 -13.75
C ASN A 118 4.72 -6.71 -12.48
N ILE A 119 3.78 -6.16 -11.71
CA ILE A 119 4.07 -5.42 -10.48
C ILE A 119 3.37 -6.11 -9.32
N ASP A 120 4.10 -6.35 -8.24
CA ASP A 120 3.59 -6.85 -6.96
C ASP A 120 4.05 -5.90 -5.85
N LYS A 121 3.11 -5.14 -5.30
CA LYS A 121 3.35 -4.25 -4.16
C LYS A 121 3.03 -4.98 -2.87
N ARG A 122 4.01 -5.04 -1.97
CA ARG A 122 3.87 -5.70 -0.67
C ARG A 122 3.93 -4.69 0.47
N LEU A 123 3.05 -4.85 1.44
CA LEU A 123 3.09 -4.10 2.69
C LEU A 123 3.11 -5.07 3.86
N SER A 124 4.10 -4.91 4.72
CA SER A 124 4.26 -5.69 5.94
C SER A 124 4.10 -4.80 7.16
N ASN A 125 3.40 -5.31 8.18
CA ASN A 125 3.32 -4.73 9.51
C ASN A 125 3.74 -5.77 10.54
#